data_AF-A0AAF0ZB61-F1
#
_entry.id   AF-A0AAF0ZB61-F1
#
_cell.length_a   1.000
_cell.length_b   1.000
_cell.length_c   1.000
_cell.angle_alpha   90.00
_cell.angle_beta   90.00
_cell.angle_gamma   90.00
#
_symmetry.space_group_name_H-M   'P 1'
#
loop_
_entity.id
_entity.type
_entity.pdbx_description
1 polymer ?
#
loop_
_entity_poly.entity_id
_entity_poly.type
_entity_poly.pdbx_seq_one_letter_code
_entity_poly.pdbx_strand_id
1 'polypeptide(L)'
;MPVAMNESTQQNALQQGLAVGCRALGITEITADWDSVKQSFRRAWLTWDHAHTMPAIRHDLVHSSIRPALVRSKTRPGSLIASWSCEGSLRPLVREDIAPGALPELLALVTAISLEDWIELTRSLVAGLDDHDVVHEDYSRQATSGTPEPAI
;
A
#
# COMPACT_ATOMS: atom_id res chain seq x y z
N MET A 1 -25.73 13.60 -10.33
CA MET A 1 -24.38 14.20 -10.20
C MET A 1 -23.56 13.24 -9.35
N PRO A 2 -22.55 12.55 -9.89
CA PRO A 2 -21.68 11.73 -9.03
C PRO A 2 -21.01 12.66 -8.02
N VAL A 3 -21.07 12.30 -6.74
CA VAL A 3 -20.38 13.05 -5.68
C VAL A 3 -18.90 12.94 -5.97
N ALA A 4 -18.26 14.05 -6.33
CA ALA A 4 -16.82 14.09 -6.51
C ALA A 4 -16.17 13.61 -5.20
N MET A 5 -15.39 12.52 -5.26
CA MET A 5 -14.65 12.03 -4.10
C MET A 5 -13.74 13.16 -3.61
N ASN A 6 -13.92 13.55 -2.34
CA ASN A 6 -13.08 14.59 -1.74
C ASN A 6 -11.65 14.06 -1.52
N GLU A 7 -10.71 14.96 -1.26
CA GLU A 7 -9.30 14.62 -1.07
C GLU A 7 -9.09 13.56 0.03
N SER A 8 -9.89 13.62 1.10
CA SER A 8 -9.84 12.64 2.20
C SER A 8 -10.19 11.23 1.73
N THR A 9 -11.22 11.07 0.88
CA THR A 9 -11.59 9.78 0.31
C THR A 9 -10.51 9.23 -0.63
N GLN A 10 -9.94 10.08 -1.50
CA GLN A 10 -8.90 9.64 -2.43
C GLN A 10 -7.60 9.27 -1.68
N GLN A 11 -7.21 10.05 -0.67
CA GLN A 11 -6.08 9.70 0.19
C GLN A 11 -6.32 8.38 0.94
N ASN A 12 -7.55 8.10 1.37
CA ASN A 12 -7.89 6.83 2.01
C ASN A 12 -7.87 5.64 1.02
N ALA A 13 -8.26 5.86 -0.23
CA ALA A 13 -8.12 4.87 -1.29
C ALA A 13 -6.64 4.58 -1.58
N LEU A 14 -5.80 5.62 -1.71
CA LEU A 14 -4.36 5.50 -1.88
C LEU A 14 -3.69 4.75 -0.72
N GLN A 15 -4.06 5.08 0.52
CA GLN A 15 -3.54 4.42 1.72
C GLN A 15 -3.81 2.90 1.70
N GLN A 16 -5.06 2.51 1.44
CA GLN A 16 -5.49 1.12 1.45
C GLN A 16 -4.95 0.35 0.25
N GLY A 17 -5.00 0.95 -0.94
CA GLY A 17 -4.49 0.39 -2.19
C GLY A 17 -3.01 0.06 -2.11
N LEU A 18 -2.17 1.01 -1.67
CA LEU A 18 -0.74 0.77 -1.52
C LEU A 18 -0.45 -0.29 -0.44
N ALA A 19 -1.15 -0.26 0.69
CA ALA A 19 -0.92 -1.25 1.74
C ALA A 19 -1.23 -2.68 1.28
N VAL A 20 -2.36 -2.86 0.59
CA VAL A 20 -2.75 -4.16 0.05
C VAL A 20 -1.82 -4.58 -1.10
N GLY A 21 -1.44 -3.64 -1.97
CA GLY A 21 -0.46 -3.90 -3.03
C GLY A 21 0.91 -4.34 -2.48
N CYS A 22 1.39 -3.70 -1.41
CA CYS A 22 2.62 -4.13 -0.74
C CYS A 22 2.50 -5.57 -0.21
N ARG A 23 1.39 -5.89 0.47
CA ARG A 23 1.14 -7.26 0.94
C ARG A 23 1.10 -8.28 -0.19
N ALA A 24 0.46 -7.96 -1.31
CA ALA A 24 0.41 -8.85 -2.47
C ALA A 24 1.78 -9.08 -3.12
N LEU A 25 2.70 -8.12 -3.00
CA LEU A 25 4.10 -8.23 -3.43
C LEU A 25 5.03 -8.82 -2.35
N GLY A 26 4.49 -9.20 -1.18
CA GLY A 26 5.26 -9.70 -0.04
C GLY A 26 6.15 -8.65 0.62
N ILE A 27 5.87 -7.35 0.43
CA ILE A 27 6.61 -6.25 1.05
C ILE A 27 6.07 -6.01 2.46
N THR A 28 6.95 -6.06 3.46
CA THR A 28 6.61 -5.91 4.88
C THR A 28 7.04 -4.56 5.45
N GLU A 29 8.01 -3.90 4.83
CA GLU A 29 8.56 -2.64 5.31
C GLU A 29 9.26 -1.88 4.16
N ILE A 30 9.13 -0.55 4.17
CA ILE A 30 9.90 0.37 3.33
C ILE A 30 10.68 1.30 4.26
N THR A 31 12.01 1.29 4.16
CA THR A 31 12.92 2.08 5.03
C THR A 31 13.44 3.35 4.36
N ALA A 32 13.16 3.54 3.07
CA ALA A 32 13.53 4.73 2.33
C ALA A 32 13.04 6.02 3.02
N ASP A 33 13.84 7.08 2.91
CA ASP A 33 13.46 8.39 3.40
C ASP A 33 12.26 8.97 2.61
N TRP A 34 11.59 9.95 3.20
CA TRP A 34 10.39 10.52 2.60
C TRP A 34 10.59 11.20 1.25
N ASP A 35 11.77 11.75 0.97
CA ASP A 35 12.02 12.43 -0.31
C ASP A 35 12.22 11.40 -1.42
N SER A 36 12.91 10.30 -1.13
CA SER A 36 12.98 9.11 -2.00
C SER A 36 11.59 8.52 -2.29
N VAL A 37 10.77 8.33 -1.25
CA VAL A 37 9.38 7.85 -1.39
C VAL A 37 8.52 8.78 -2.25
N LYS A 38 8.59 10.10 -2.02
CA LYS A 38 7.83 11.07 -2.83
C LYS A 38 8.31 11.11 -4.28
N GLN A 39 9.61 11.05 -4.51
CA GLN A 39 10.17 11.08 -5.86
C GLN A 39 9.76 9.84 -6.65
N SER A 40 9.84 8.67 -6.02
CA SER A 40 9.41 7.43 -6.65
C SER A 40 7.89 7.43 -6.90
N PHE A 41 7.09 7.81 -5.90
CA PHE A 41 5.65 7.95 -6.05
C PHE A 41 5.27 8.89 -7.20
N ARG A 42 5.94 10.05 -7.31
CA ARG A 42 5.72 10.98 -8.40
C ARG A 42 5.89 10.32 -9.77
N ARG A 43 6.97 9.55 -9.96
CA ARG A 43 7.25 8.86 -11.22
C ARG A 43 6.18 7.82 -11.51
N ALA A 44 5.88 6.95 -10.54
CA ALA A 44 4.86 5.91 -10.66
C ALA A 44 3.47 6.49 -10.95
N TRP A 45 3.10 7.57 -10.26
CA TRP A 45 1.79 8.22 -10.43
C TRP A 45 1.59 8.83 -11.81
N LEU A 46 2.65 9.39 -12.42
CA LEU A 46 2.56 10.01 -13.74
C LEU A 46 2.33 9.00 -14.87
N THR A 47 2.70 7.74 -14.67
CA THR A 47 2.54 6.67 -15.67
C THR A 47 1.38 5.73 -15.36
N TRP A 48 0.73 5.89 -14.20
CA TRP A 48 -0.35 5.00 -13.80
C TRP A 48 -1.67 5.39 -14.45
N ASP A 49 -2.30 4.43 -15.12
CA ASP A 49 -3.52 4.66 -15.91
C ASP A 49 -4.67 5.25 -15.08
N HIS A 50 -4.80 4.89 -13.81
CA HIS A 50 -5.89 5.37 -12.94
C HIS A 50 -5.64 6.74 -12.31
N ALA A 51 -4.47 7.37 -12.51
CA ALA A 51 -4.14 8.65 -11.89
C ALA A 51 -5.18 9.75 -12.18
N HIS A 52 -5.77 9.74 -13.38
CA HIS A 52 -6.80 10.69 -13.80
C HIS A 52 -8.13 10.56 -13.03
N THR A 53 -8.40 9.41 -12.42
CA THR A 53 -9.59 9.14 -11.60
C THR A 53 -9.47 9.71 -10.19
N MET A 54 -8.25 10.07 -9.77
CA MET A 54 -7.93 10.60 -8.44
C MET A 54 -7.31 12.01 -8.52
N PRO A 55 -8.04 13.02 -9.02
CA PRO A 55 -7.51 14.36 -9.30
C PRO A 55 -7.12 15.17 -8.06
N ALA A 56 -7.55 14.77 -6.86
CA ALA A 56 -7.19 15.45 -5.61
C ALA A 56 -5.85 14.97 -5.04
N ILE A 57 -5.28 13.87 -5.57
CA ILE A 57 -3.97 13.37 -5.18
C ILE A 57 -2.88 14.22 -5.84
N ARG A 58 -2.14 14.94 -5.00
CA ARG A 58 -0.98 15.72 -5.40
C ARG A 58 0.23 14.79 -5.44
N HIS A 59 0.92 14.80 -6.57
CA HIS A 59 2.11 13.97 -6.79
C HIS A 59 3.40 14.81 -6.90
N ASP A 60 3.31 16.13 -6.74
CA ASP A 60 4.49 16.98 -6.69
C ASP A 60 5.27 16.80 -5.38
N LEU A 61 6.56 17.16 -5.36
CA LEU A 61 7.43 16.90 -4.21
C LEU A 61 7.11 17.75 -2.98
N VAL A 62 6.58 18.95 -3.17
CA VAL A 62 6.37 19.95 -2.10
C VAL A 62 5.05 19.68 -1.37
N HIS A 63 4.00 19.36 -2.12
CA HIS A 63 2.65 19.15 -1.61
C HIS A 63 2.15 17.71 -1.80
N SER A 64 3.08 16.75 -1.92
CA SER A 64 2.76 15.34 -2.17
C SER A 64 1.72 14.79 -1.18
N SER A 65 0.66 14.18 -1.72
CA SER A 65 -0.39 13.53 -0.96
C SER A 65 0.01 12.15 -0.42
N ILE A 66 1.15 11.58 -0.83
CA ILE A 66 1.56 10.25 -0.34
C ILE A 66 1.81 10.26 1.17
N ARG A 67 2.60 11.22 1.67
CA ARG A 67 2.88 11.32 3.10
C ARG A 67 1.60 11.49 3.94
N PRO A 68 0.70 12.45 3.64
CA PRO A 68 -0.54 12.55 4.39
C PRO A 68 -1.41 11.32 4.21
N ALA A 69 -1.45 10.66 3.04
CA ALA A 69 -2.22 9.43 2.85
C ALA A 69 -1.73 8.29 3.75
N LEU A 70 -0.41 8.05 3.83
CA LEU A 70 0.15 6.96 4.64
C LEU A 70 0.10 7.26 6.14
N VAL A 71 0.43 8.48 6.56
CA VAL A 71 0.44 8.85 7.98
C VAL A 71 -0.98 8.92 8.53
N ARG A 72 -1.24 8.20 9.63
CA ARG A 72 -2.55 8.12 10.30
C ARG A 72 -3.15 9.52 10.50
N SER A 73 -4.34 9.74 9.94
CA SER A 73 -5.15 10.93 10.23
C SER A 73 -6.39 10.55 11.05
N LYS A 74 -6.63 11.29 12.14
CA LYS A 74 -7.85 11.16 12.96
C LYS A 74 -9.11 11.66 12.25
N THR A 75 -8.96 12.42 11.16
CA THR A 75 -10.07 13.10 10.45
C THR A 75 -10.51 12.38 9.18
N ARG A 76 -9.82 11.32 8.76
CA ARG A 76 -10.24 10.48 7.63
C ARG A 76 -11.26 9.44 8.10
N PRO A 77 -12.23 9.05 7.25
CA PRO A 77 -12.99 7.83 7.49
C PRO A 77 -11.98 6.71 7.70
N GLY A 78 -12.10 5.99 8.81
CA GLY A 78 -11.11 4.98 9.21
C GLY A 78 -10.80 3.99 8.09
N SER A 79 -9.60 3.41 8.15
CA SER A 79 -9.23 2.31 7.27
C SER A 79 -10.19 1.13 7.46
N LEU A 80 -10.83 0.68 6.39
CA LEU A 80 -11.72 -0.49 6.43
C LEU A 80 -10.93 -1.79 6.34
N ILE A 81 -9.87 -1.81 5.52
CA ILE A 81 -9.12 -3.04 5.20
C ILE A 81 -7.63 -2.97 5.52
N ALA A 82 -7.01 -1.79 5.45
CA ALA A 82 -5.56 -1.65 5.62
C ALA A 82 -5.07 -0.26 6.04
N SER A 83 -4.07 -0.24 6.91
CA SER A 83 -3.45 0.96 7.48
C SER A 83 -1.92 0.91 7.34
N TRP A 84 -1.24 1.91 7.90
CA TRP A 84 0.22 1.97 7.93
C TRP A 84 0.72 2.30 9.33
N SER A 85 1.81 1.65 9.75
CA SER A 85 2.70 2.19 10.77
C SER A 85 3.77 3.03 10.08
N CYS A 86 4.08 4.20 10.64
CA CYS A 86 5.07 5.13 10.11
C CYS A 86 6.13 5.51 11.16
N GLU A 87 6.28 4.69 12.21
CA GLU A 87 7.27 4.88 13.26
C GLU A 87 8.62 4.32 12.80
N GLY A 88 9.54 5.21 12.42
CA GLY A 88 10.86 4.85 11.90
C GLY A 88 10.85 4.42 10.43
N SER A 89 9.91 3.58 10.04
CA SER A 89 9.75 3.05 8.67
C SER A 89 8.28 2.95 8.28
N LEU A 90 8.02 2.71 6.99
CA LEU A 90 6.66 2.55 6.46
C LEU A 90 6.29 1.07 6.41
N ARG A 91 5.38 0.65 7.28
CA ARG A 91 4.93 -0.74 7.37
C ARG A 91 3.45 -0.86 7.02
N PRO A 92 3.08 -1.55 5.92
CA PRO A 92 1.69 -1.79 5.59
C PRO A 92 1.06 -2.79 6.57
N LEU A 93 -0.12 -2.45 7.09
CA LEU A 93 -0.86 -3.26 8.06
C LEU A 93 -2.23 -3.59 7.48
N VAL A 94 -2.33 -4.74 6.84
CA VAL A 94 -3.61 -5.28 6.33
C VAL A 94 -4.29 -6.08 7.43
N ARG A 95 -5.60 -5.89 7.61
CA ARG A 95 -6.40 -6.60 8.60
C ARG A 95 -6.31 -8.12 8.41
N GLU A 96 -5.96 -8.83 9.48
CA GLU A 96 -5.77 -10.28 9.48
C GLU A 96 -7.09 -11.06 9.59
N ASP A 97 -8.16 -10.41 10.05
CA ASP A 97 -9.49 -11.00 10.18
C ASP A 97 -10.26 -11.06 8.84
N ILE A 98 -9.69 -10.48 7.78
CA ILE A 98 -10.23 -10.56 6.42
C ILE A 98 -9.64 -11.80 5.74
N ALA A 99 -10.52 -12.69 5.26
CA ALA A 99 -10.10 -13.85 4.48
C ALA A 99 -9.30 -13.40 3.24
N PRO A 100 -8.15 -14.03 2.93
CA PRO A 100 -7.31 -13.60 1.80
C PRO A 100 -8.05 -13.50 0.46
N GLY A 101 -8.99 -14.42 0.19
CA GLY A 101 -9.80 -14.41 -1.03
C GLY A 101 -10.83 -13.28 -1.12
N ALA A 102 -11.22 -12.67 0.00
CA ALA A 102 -12.17 -11.55 0.02
C ALA A 102 -11.51 -10.18 -0.13
N LEU A 103 -10.19 -10.10 0.09
CA LEU A 103 -9.44 -8.84 0.07
C LEU A 103 -9.47 -8.12 -1.30
N PRO A 104 -9.33 -8.81 -2.46
CA PRO A 104 -9.41 -8.14 -3.76
C PRO A 104 -10.78 -7.50 -4.02
N GLU A 105 -11.87 -8.20 -3.68
CA GLU A 105 -13.24 -7.70 -3.87
C GLU A 105 -13.54 -6.51 -2.95
N LEU A 106 -13.13 -6.60 -1.68
CA LEU A 106 -13.28 -5.50 -0.72
C LEU A 106 -12.45 -4.28 -1.13
N LEU A 107 -11.22 -4.47 -1.62
CA LEU A 107 -10.39 -3.38 -2.14
C LEU A 107 -11.08 -2.70 -3.32
N ALA A 108 -11.52 -3.48 -4.31
CA ALA A 108 -12.22 -2.95 -5.49
C ALA A 108 -13.50 -2.19 -5.09
N LEU A 109 -14.24 -2.68 -4.09
CA LEU A 109 -15.43 -2.02 -3.57
C LEU A 109 -15.11 -0.65 -2.96
N VAL A 110 -14.02 -0.52 -2.20
CA VAL A 110 -13.71 0.72 -1.47
C VAL A 110 -12.88 1.72 -2.28
N THR A 111 -12.15 1.28 -3.31
CA THR A 111 -11.31 2.15 -4.14
C THR A 111 -11.82 2.33 -5.57
N ALA A 112 -12.79 1.53 -6.02
CA ALA A 112 -13.23 1.43 -7.41
C ALA A 112 -12.11 1.05 -8.41
N ILE A 113 -11.03 0.44 -7.91
CA ILE A 113 -9.82 0.08 -8.66
C ILE A 113 -9.45 -1.36 -8.28
N SER A 114 -9.06 -2.19 -9.24
CA SER A 114 -8.76 -3.59 -8.99
C SER A 114 -7.47 -3.78 -8.18
N LEU A 115 -7.30 -4.94 -7.56
CA LEU A 115 -6.04 -5.28 -6.90
C LEU A 115 -4.85 -5.29 -7.88
N GLU A 116 -5.05 -5.74 -9.12
CA GLU A 116 -3.98 -5.81 -10.13
C GLU A 116 -3.44 -4.41 -10.46
N ASP A 117 -4.33 -3.44 -10.63
CA ASP A 117 -3.97 -2.05 -10.88
C ASP A 117 -3.21 -1.42 -9.71
N TRP A 118 -3.61 -1.76 -8.48
CA TRP A 118 -2.88 -1.32 -7.27
C TRP A 118 -1.51 -1.98 -7.15
N ILE A 119 -1.40 -3.26 -7.50
CA ILE A 119 -0.11 -3.97 -7.56
C ILE A 119 0.80 -3.31 -8.59
N GLU A 120 0.27 -2.88 -9.74
CA GLU A 120 1.05 -2.18 -10.77
C GLU A 120 1.64 -0.87 -10.23
N LEU A 121 0.80 -0.02 -9.61
CA LEU A 121 1.27 1.21 -8.99
C LEU A 121 2.32 0.94 -7.92
N THR A 122 2.07 -0.01 -7.01
CA THR A 122 3.00 -0.36 -5.94
C THR A 122 4.32 -0.88 -6.49
N ARG A 123 4.28 -1.74 -7.52
CA ARG A 123 5.48 -2.25 -8.19
C ARG A 123 6.30 -1.12 -8.80
N SER A 124 5.64 -0.20 -9.50
CA SER A 124 6.32 0.97 -10.08
C SER A 124 6.89 1.90 -9.00
N LEU A 125 6.23 2.03 -7.84
CA LEU A 125 6.74 2.80 -6.72
C LEU A 125 7.98 2.13 -6.11
N VAL A 126 7.99 0.83 -5.87
CA VAL A 126 9.17 0.18 -5.28
C VAL A 126 10.33 0.07 -6.25
N ALA A 127 10.08 -0.06 -7.56
CA ALA A 127 11.12 -0.05 -8.58
C ALA A 127 11.87 1.29 -8.69
N GLY A 128 11.31 2.37 -8.14
CA GLY A 128 11.99 3.67 -8.05
C GLY A 128 12.70 3.92 -6.72
N LEU A 129 12.69 2.95 -5.80
CA LEU A 129 13.45 2.96 -4.54
C LEU A 129 14.70 2.07 -4.68
N ASP A 130 15.65 2.22 -3.75
CA ASP A 130 16.78 1.31 -3.69
C ASP A 130 16.35 -0.05 -3.12
N ASP A 131 16.89 -1.15 -3.66
CA ASP A 131 16.51 -2.51 -3.26
C ASP A 131 16.71 -2.77 -1.75
N HIS A 132 17.72 -2.15 -1.15
CA HIS A 132 18.00 -2.29 0.29
C HIS A 132 16.94 -1.62 1.18
N ASP A 133 16.14 -0.71 0.60
CA ASP A 133 15.08 -0.01 1.30
C ASP A 133 13.73 -0.72 1.26
N VAL A 134 13.62 -1.84 0.54
CA VAL A 134 12.38 -2.59 0.37
C VAL A 134 12.53 -3.98 0.98
N VAL A 135 11.90 -4.18 2.14
CA VAL A 135 11.99 -5.42 2.90
C VAL A 135 10.85 -6.34 2.53
N HIS A 136 11.17 -7.57 2.12
CA HIS A 136 10.20 -8.61 1.80
C HIS A 136 10.05 -9.62 2.94
N GLU A 137 8.90 -10.31 2.97
CA GLU A 137 8.66 -11.41 3.91
C GLU A 137 9.69 -12.54 3.67
N ASP A 138 10.44 -12.89 4.70
CA ASP A 138 11.39 -14.00 4.68
C ASP A 138 10.62 -15.34 4.59
N TYR A 139 10.46 -15.85 3.37
CA TYR A 139 9.89 -17.20 3.14
C TYR A 139 10.70 -18.33 3.80
N SER A 140 11.92 -18.05 4.27
CA SER A 140 12.84 -19.02 4.89
C SER A 140 12.41 -19.48 6.30
N ARG A 141 11.40 -18.88 6.95
CA ARG A 141 11.00 -19.23 8.34
C ARG A 141 9.77 -20.13 8.47
N GLN A 142 9.07 -20.48 7.39
CA GLN A 142 7.87 -21.34 7.48
C GLN A 142 8.14 -22.84 7.28
N ALA A 143 9.36 -23.26 6.94
CA ALA A 143 9.66 -24.67 6.63
C ALA A 143 10.09 -25.56 7.81
N THR A 144 10.13 -25.08 9.06
CA THR A 144 10.67 -25.87 10.20
C THR A 144 9.69 -26.17 11.34
N SER A 145 8.41 -25.86 11.20
CA SER A 145 7.40 -26.24 12.22
C SER A 145 6.44 -27.29 11.66
N GLY A 146 6.87 -28.56 11.66
CA GLY A 146 5.94 -29.67 11.51
C GLY A 146 6.56 -30.93 10.95
N THR A 147 7.18 -31.75 11.81
CA THR A 147 6.81 -33.17 12.05
C THR A 147 7.83 -33.77 13.04
N PRO A 148 7.43 -34.22 14.24
CA PRO A 148 8.32 -35.01 15.10
C PRO A 148 8.52 -36.40 14.49
N GLU A 149 9.78 -36.82 14.43
CA GLU A 149 10.24 -38.15 14.02
C GLU A 149 9.55 -39.24 14.87
N PRO A 150 8.92 -40.27 14.27
CA PRO A 150 8.38 -41.37 15.05
C PRO A 150 9.54 -42.25 15.54
N ALA A 151 9.74 -42.29 16.85
CA ALA A 151 10.60 -43.28 17.49
C ALA A 151 9.99 -44.68 17.33
N ILE A 152 10.64 -45.54 16.56
CA ILE A 152 10.63 -47.01 16.72
C ILE A 152 12.03 -47.54 16.40
#